data_AF-A0AAW2W2F9-F1
#
_entry.id   AF-A0AAW2W2F9-F1
#
_cell.length_a   1.000
_cell.length_b   1.000
_cell.length_c   1.000
_cell.angle_alpha   90.00
_cell.angle_beta   90.00
_cell.angle_gamma   90.00
#
_symmetry.space_group_name_H-M   'P 1'
#
loop_
_entity.id
_entity.type
_entity.pdbx_description
1 polymer ?
#
loop_
_entity_poly.entity_id
_entity_poly.type
_entity_poly.pdbx_seq_one_letter_code
_entity_poly.pdbx_strand_id
1 'polypeptide(L)'
;MASVQDISTSAAINLLSALAFLLAFAFLRLQPINDRVYFPKWYKKGIRSSPRGSGPIVNKFVNLDYRTYLKFWTWMPAALRMPEPELIEHAGLDSAVYIRIYLLGLKIFVPIALLSFAVLVPVNWTGQTLDDVKDLTYSDIDKLSISNVPPGSLRFIAHIVMAYIVTLWTCYVLYKEYEIITNKRLHFLASESRRPDQFTVLVRNVPPDLDESVSEHVEHFFCVNHPNHYLMHQVIYNANKLASLVEKKKSLLNWRTYYETRYERNPKNRPMTKTGFWGLCGESVDAIDYYTAEIKKTVEEEAAEREKVVSDPKAIVPAAFVSFKSRWQQLFALKLNKQAIQLFG
;
A
#
# COMPACT_ATOMS: atom_id res chain seq x y z
N MET A 1 -6.10 37.35 3.79
CA MET A 1 -5.58 36.48 2.72
C MET A 1 -4.08 36.28 2.89
N ALA A 2 -3.52 35.16 2.44
CA ALA A 2 -2.08 34.95 2.49
C ALA A 2 -1.38 35.91 1.52
N SER A 3 -0.40 36.65 2.00
CA SER A 3 0.39 37.55 1.15
C SER A 3 1.41 36.75 0.32
N VAL A 4 1.96 37.37 -0.73
CA VAL A 4 3.09 36.78 -1.49
C VAL A 4 4.27 36.47 -0.57
N GLN A 5 4.51 37.31 0.45
CA GLN A 5 5.54 37.10 1.45
C GLN A 5 5.29 35.83 2.29
N ASP A 6 4.04 35.60 2.72
CA ASP A 6 3.69 34.40 3.50
C ASP A 6 3.87 33.11 2.68
N ILE A 7 3.48 33.13 1.40
CA ILE A 7 3.69 31.99 0.50
C ILE A 7 5.18 31.77 0.25
N SER A 8 5.95 32.84 0.03
CA SER A 8 7.39 32.74 -0.26
C SER A 8 8.18 32.21 0.94
N THR A 9 7.87 32.65 2.16
CA THR A 9 8.53 32.17 3.38
C THR A 9 8.18 30.72 3.66
N SER A 10 6.91 30.34 3.51
CA SER A 10 6.46 28.95 3.60
C SER A 10 7.14 28.05 2.55
N ALA A 11 7.18 28.48 1.29
CA ALA A 11 7.85 27.75 0.22
C ALA A 11 9.35 27.57 0.50
N ALA A 12 10.03 28.62 0.97
CA ALA A 12 11.44 28.56 1.34
C ALA A 12 11.71 27.54 2.46
N ILE A 13 10.92 27.57 3.54
CA ILE A 13 11.06 26.63 4.65
C ILE A 13 10.84 25.18 4.18
N ASN A 14 9.79 24.95 3.38
CA ASN A 14 9.47 23.62 2.87
C ASN A 14 10.52 23.10 1.86
N LEU A 15 11.08 23.96 1.02
CA LEU A 15 12.14 23.58 0.09
C LEU A 15 13.46 23.30 0.81
N LEU A 16 13.81 24.11 1.81
CA LEU A 16 15.01 23.89 2.62
C LEU A 16 14.90 22.60 3.45
N SER A 17 13.73 22.32 4.03
CA SER A 17 13.52 21.08 4.76
C SER A 17 13.57 19.86 3.83
N ALA A 18 12.95 19.93 2.66
CA ALA A 18 13.04 18.88 1.64
C ALA A 18 14.49 18.64 1.18
N LEU A 19 15.28 19.69 0.99
CA LEU A 19 16.69 19.58 0.65
C LEU A 19 17.49 18.90 1.78
N ALA A 20 17.24 19.27 3.04
CA ALA A 20 17.86 18.63 4.20
C ALA A 20 17.52 17.13 4.27
N PHE A 21 16.27 16.74 4.01
CA PHE A 21 15.86 15.34 3.94
C PHE A 21 16.51 14.59 2.78
N LEU A 22 16.65 15.20 1.61
CA LEU A 22 17.33 14.59 0.46
C LEU A 22 18.81 14.35 0.75
N LEU A 23 19.48 15.29 1.43
CA LEU A 23 20.87 15.13 1.87
C LEU A 23 21.00 14.04 2.93
N ALA A 24 20.09 13.99 3.90
CA ALA A 24 20.05 12.92 4.90
C ALA A 24 19.80 11.54 4.25
N PHE A 25 18.88 11.46 3.30
CA PHE A 25 18.61 10.24 2.52
C PHE A 25 19.85 9.81 1.73
N ALA A 26 20.49 10.73 1.01
CA ALA A 26 21.72 10.48 0.29
C ALA A 26 22.81 9.91 1.20
N PHE A 27 22.98 10.51 2.38
CA PHE A 27 23.96 10.06 3.36
C PHE A 27 23.63 8.67 3.91
N LEU A 28 22.39 8.46 4.36
CA LEU A 28 21.95 7.20 4.99
C LEU A 28 21.91 6.03 4.01
N ARG A 29 21.55 6.27 2.75
CA ARG A 29 21.49 5.26 1.68
C ARG A 29 22.85 4.69 1.33
N LEU A 30 23.91 5.50 1.44
CA LEU A 30 25.28 5.09 1.12
C LEU A 30 25.96 4.29 2.25
N GLN A 31 25.38 4.26 3.44
CA GLN A 31 25.90 3.48 4.56
C GLN A 31 25.61 1.98 4.39
N PRO A 32 26.63 1.10 4.43
CA PRO A 32 26.45 -0.33 4.23
C PRO A 32 25.59 -1.00 5.31
N ILE A 33 25.54 -0.43 6.52
CA ILE A 33 24.67 -0.91 7.59
C ILE A 33 23.17 -0.81 7.24
N ASN A 34 22.78 0.22 6.46
CA ASN A 34 21.39 0.48 6.08
C ASN A 34 21.00 -0.16 4.74
N ASP A 35 21.91 -0.93 4.14
CA ASP A 35 21.70 -1.49 2.79
C ASP A 35 20.44 -2.38 2.71
N ARG A 36 20.16 -3.14 3.77
CA ARG A 36 18.96 -3.99 3.86
C ARG A 36 17.66 -3.19 4.00
N VAL A 37 17.74 -1.96 4.51
CA VAL A 37 16.58 -1.06 4.70
C VAL A 37 16.23 -0.36 3.39
N TYR A 38 17.23 0.12 2.65
CA TYR A 38 17.01 0.83 1.38
C TYR A 38 16.86 -0.10 0.16
N PHE A 39 17.41 -1.32 0.20
CA PHE A 39 17.32 -2.29 -0.90
C PHE A 39 16.65 -3.63 -0.52
N PRO A 40 15.55 -3.68 0.28
CA PRO A 40 14.99 -4.93 0.79
C PRO A 40 14.45 -5.82 -0.32
N LYS A 41 13.90 -5.23 -1.40
CA LYS A 41 13.38 -5.99 -2.56
C LYS A 41 14.49 -6.82 -3.24
N TRP A 42 15.71 -6.28 -3.29
CA TRP A 42 16.86 -6.94 -3.93
C TRP A 42 17.35 -8.13 -3.10
N TYR A 43 17.29 -8.01 -1.76
CA TYR A 43 17.54 -9.12 -0.84
C TYR A 43 16.45 -10.18 -0.92
N LYS A 44 15.16 -9.80 -0.98
CA LYS A 44 14.04 -10.74 -1.13
C LYS A 44 14.09 -11.51 -2.45
N LYS A 45 14.51 -10.85 -3.55
CA LYS A 45 14.71 -11.48 -4.87
C LYS A 45 16.00 -12.31 -4.95
N GLY A 46 16.87 -12.24 -3.93
CA GLY A 46 18.15 -12.97 -3.89
C GLY A 46 19.24 -12.43 -4.82
N ILE A 47 19.00 -11.32 -5.53
CA ILE A 47 19.98 -10.70 -6.45
C ILE A 47 21.14 -10.09 -5.66
N ARG A 48 20.84 -9.51 -4.50
CA ARG A 48 21.82 -8.89 -3.63
C ARG A 48 22.02 -9.75 -2.40
N SER A 49 23.29 -10.06 -2.11
CA SER A 49 23.69 -10.70 -0.87
C SER A 49 24.56 -9.73 -0.06
N SER A 50 24.59 -9.92 1.25
CA SER A 50 25.46 -9.11 2.10
C SER A 50 26.92 -9.32 1.66
N PRO A 51 27.75 -8.27 1.58
CA PRO A 51 29.12 -8.41 1.11
C PRO A 51 29.85 -9.50 1.91
N ARG A 52 30.25 -10.58 1.23
CA ARG A 52 31.19 -11.58 1.75
C ARG A 52 32.60 -11.00 1.62
N GLY A 53 32.89 -9.91 2.33
CA GLY A 53 34.15 -9.17 2.20
C GLY A 53 35.04 -9.29 3.44
N SER A 54 36.28 -9.75 3.25
CA SER A 54 37.37 -9.76 4.24
C SER A 54 38.05 -8.38 4.34
N GLY A 55 37.26 -7.32 4.59
CA GLY A 55 37.77 -5.95 4.76
C GLY A 55 37.88 -5.52 6.22
N PRO A 56 38.51 -4.36 6.50
CA PRO A 56 38.50 -3.77 7.84
C PRO A 56 37.07 -3.57 8.34
N ILE A 57 36.82 -3.88 9.62
CA ILE A 57 35.48 -3.87 10.24
C ILE A 57 34.78 -2.52 10.03
N VAL A 58 35.52 -1.40 10.04
CA VAL A 58 34.96 -0.05 9.89
C VAL A 58 34.31 0.17 8.52
N ASN A 59 34.95 -0.28 7.43
CA ASN A 59 34.42 -0.14 6.07
C ASN A 59 33.20 -1.04 5.82
N LYS A 60 32.93 -2.01 6.71
CA LYS A 60 31.71 -2.83 6.69
C LYS A 60 30.50 -2.07 7.22
N PHE A 61 30.70 -1.04 8.06
CA PHE A 61 29.62 -0.30 8.72
C PHE A 61 29.47 1.12 8.22
N VAL A 62 30.57 1.79 7.87
CA VAL A 62 30.56 3.20 7.46
C VAL A 62 31.29 3.37 6.13
N ASN A 63 30.66 4.12 5.20
CA ASN A 63 31.30 4.54 3.96
C ASN A 63 31.83 5.98 4.13
N LEU A 64 33.14 6.20 4.03
CA LEU A 64 33.79 7.51 4.21
C LEU A 64 34.23 8.16 2.88
N ASP A 65 33.86 7.58 1.74
CA ASP A 65 34.30 8.08 0.43
C ASP A 65 33.54 9.34 0.00
N TYR A 66 34.16 10.52 0.18
CA TYR A 66 33.59 11.83 -0.21
C TYR A 66 33.14 11.90 -1.69
N ARG A 67 33.84 11.17 -2.58
CA ARG A 67 33.50 11.07 -4.02
C ARG A 67 32.13 10.44 -4.27
N THR A 68 31.72 9.52 -3.40
CA THR A 68 30.42 8.83 -3.49
C THR A 68 29.29 9.76 -3.07
N TYR A 69 29.53 10.61 -2.07
CA TYR A 69 28.56 11.63 -1.63
C TYR A 69 28.36 12.74 -2.66
N LEU A 70 29.41 13.17 -3.37
CA LEU A 70 29.27 14.12 -4.48
C LEU A 70 28.38 13.61 -5.63
N LYS A 71 28.27 12.28 -5.77
CA LYS A 71 27.42 11.62 -6.78
C LYS A 71 26.01 11.28 -6.28
N PHE A 72 25.55 11.88 -5.19
CA PHE A 72 24.27 11.48 -4.61
C PHE A 72 23.07 11.64 -5.54
N TRP A 73 23.05 12.66 -6.41
CA TRP A 73 21.94 12.90 -7.35
C TRP A 73 21.76 11.81 -8.42
N THR A 74 22.72 10.90 -8.59
CA THR A 74 22.70 9.87 -9.65
C THR A 74 21.52 8.90 -9.58
N TRP A 75 20.89 8.73 -8.41
CA TRP A 75 19.73 7.85 -8.27
C TRP A 75 18.49 8.38 -9.00
N MET A 76 18.33 9.70 -9.12
CA MET A 76 17.15 10.31 -9.72
C MET A 76 17.04 10.06 -11.23
N PRO A 77 18.08 10.32 -12.06
CA PRO A 77 18.04 9.94 -13.47
C PRO A 77 18.04 8.41 -13.64
N ALA A 78 18.68 7.65 -12.74
CA ALA A 78 18.61 6.18 -12.79
C ALA A 78 17.18 5.66 -12.57
N ALA A 79 16.42 6.26 -11.66
CA ALA A 79 15.02 5.90 -11.42
C ALA A 79 14.12 6.21 -12.62
N LEU A 80 14.38 7.30 -13.35
CA LEU A 80 13.62 7.70 -14.54
C LEU A 80 13.97 6.91 -15.80
N ARG A 81 15.16 6.30 -15.85
CA ARG A 81 15.62 5.51 -17.01
C ARG A 81 15.08 4.08 -17.05
N MET A 82 14.48 3.59 -15.98
CA MET A 82 13.95 2.23 -15.93
C MET A 82 12.76 2.10 -16.89
N PRO A 83 12.82 1.20 -17.90
CA PRO A 83 11.72 1.01 -18.81
C PRO A 83 10.54 0.36 -18.09
N GLU A 84 9.32 0.73 -18.50
CA GLU A 84 8.08 0.23 -17.91
C GLU A 84 7.94 -1.31 -17.87
N PRO A 85 8.28 -2.10 -18.91
CA PRO A 85 8.17 -3.55 -18.82
C PRO A 85 9.04 -4.16 -17.72
N GLU A 86 10.27 -3.67 -17.54
CA GLU A 86 11.15 -4.12 -16.45
C GLU A 86 10.58 -3.72 -15.08
N LEU A 87 9.94 -2.56 -14.99
CA LEU A 87 9.28 -2.10 -13.77
C LEU A 87 8.10 -3.00 -13.40
N ILE A 88 7.31 -3.44 -14.38
CA ILE A 88 6.19 -4.36 -14.17
C ILE A 88 6.70 -5.73 -13.68
N GLU A 89 7.76 -6.26 -14.30
CA GLU A 89 8.35 -7.54 -13.87
C GLU A 89 8.95 -7.46 -12.47
N HIS A 90 9.58 -6.33 -12.12
CA HIS A 90 10.26 -6.17 -10.84
C HIS A 90 9.32 -5.77 -9.68
N ALA A 91 8.35 -4.89 -9.92
CA ALA A 91 7.50 -4.31 -8.88
C ALA A 91 6.01 -4.71 -8.98
N GLY A 92 5.60 -5.37 -10.06
CA GLY A 92 4.21 -5.71 -10.35
C GLY A 92 3.48 -4.63 -11.16
N LEU A 93 2.38 -5.01 -11.80
CA LEU A 93 1.54 -4.11 -12.58
C LEU A 93 0.98 -2.95 -11.73
N ASP A 94 0.50 -3.24 -10.52
CA ASP A 94 -0.14 -2.24 -9.65
C ASP A 94 0.81 -1.09 -9.30
N SER A 95 2.09 -1.39 -9.03
CA SER A 95 3.12 -0.38 -8.78
C SER A 95 3.35 0.50 -10.02
N ALA A 96 3.36 -0.09 -11.21
CA ALA A 96 3.54 0.65 -12.46
C ALA A 96 2.34 1.55 -12.77
N VAL A 97 1.11 1.06 -12.54
CA VAL A 97 -0.12 1.85 -12.66
C VAL A 97 -0.14 3.00 -11.65
N TYR A 98 0.33 2.77 -10.43
CA TYR A 98 0.45 3.82 -9.42
C TYR A 98 1.40 4.95 -9.86
N ILE A 99 2.58 4.62 -10.40
CA ILE A 99 3.51 5.61 -10.96
C ILE A 99 2.87 6.39 -12.12
N ARG A 100 2.07 5.71 -12.94
CA ARG A 100 1.33 6.35 -14.04
C ARG A 100 0.32 7.40 -13.58
N ILE A 101 -0.24 7.29 -12.38
CA ILE A 101 -1.13 8.33 -11.82
C ILE A 101 -0.38 9.68 -11.71
N TYR A 102 0.88 9.66 -11.28
CA TYR A 102 1.70 10.87 -11.22
C TYR A 102 2.04 11.42 -12.61
N LEU A 103 2.40 10.55 -13.56
CA LEU A 103 2.65 10.95 -14.94
C LEU A 103 1.39 11.49 -15.63
N LEU A 104 0.23 10.89 -15.35
CA LEU A 104 -1.08 11.36 -15.79
C LEU A 104 -1.39 12.74 -15.22
N GLY A 105 -1.14 12.95 -13.93
CA GLY A 105 -1.25 14.26 -13.29
C GLY A 105 -0.41 15.31 -14.01
N LEU A 106 0.86 15.02 -14.29
CA LEU A 106 1.72 15.93 -15.07
C LEU A 106 1.19 16.18 -16.49
N LYS A 107 0.73 15.14 -17.21
CA LYS A 107 0.15 15.29 -18.55
C LYS A 107 -1.13 16.15 -18.58
N ILE A 108 -1.94 16.10 -17.53
CA ILE A 108 -3.15 16.91 -17.41
C ILE A 108 -2.78 18.35 -17.02
N PHE A 109 -2.06 18.52 -15.90
CA PHE A 109 -1.86 19.84 -15.29
C PHE A 109 -0.83 20.71 -16.00
N VAL A 110 0.22 20.16 -16.63
CA VAL A 110 1.25 20.98 -17.31
C VAL A 110 0.66 21.84 -18.43
N PRO A 111 -0.05 21.29 -19.44
CA PRO A 111 -0.64 22.11 -20.50
C PRO A 111 -1.72 23.05 -19.98
N ILE A 112 -2.53 22.61 -19.01
CA ILE A 112 -3.57 23.45 -18.38
C ILE A 112 -2.92 24.63 -17.65
N ALA A 113 -1.84 24.41 -16.90
CA ALA A 113 -1.13 25.46 -16.18
C ALA A 113 -0.51 26.47 -17.15
N LEU A 114 0.14 26.01 -18.23
CA LEU A 114 0.70 26.89 -19.26
C LEU A 114 -0.39 27.73 -19.93
N LEU A 115 -1.52 27.12 -20.31
CA LEU A 115 -2.64 27.83 -20.93
C LEU A 115 -3.31 28.81 -19.96
N SER A 116 -3.51 28.41 -18.71
CA SER A 116 -4.09 29.27 -17.67
C SER A 116 -3.19 30.46 -17.36
N PHE A 117 -1.87 30.25 -17.33
CA PHE A 117 -0.90 31.33 -17.16
C PHE A 117 -0.87 32.28 -18.36
N ALA A 118 -1.00 31.76 -19.59
CA ALA A 118 -1.01 32.58 -20.80
C ALA A 118 -2.30 33.40 -20.98
N VAL A 119 -3.46 32.85 -20.58
CA VAL A 119 -4.78 33.46 -20.86
C VAL A 119 -5.43 34.06 -19.61
N LEU A 120 -5.62 33.26 -18.55
CA LEU A 120 -6.40 33.70 -17.38
C LEU A 120 -5.66 34.72 -16.53
N VAL A 121 -4.34 34.61 -16.40
CA VAL A 121 -3.54 35.58 -15.62
C VAL A 121 -3.64 37.00 -16.21
N PRO A 122 -3.40 37.24 -17.52
CA PRO A 122 -3.61 38.58 -18.10
C PRO A 122 -5.06 39.06 -18.05
N VAL A 123 -6.04 38.18 -18.28
CA VAL A 123 -7.47 38.53 -18.27
C VAL A 123 -7.92 38.98 -16.88
N ASN A 124 -7.47 38.30 -15.83
CA ASN A 124 -7.82 38.64 -14.46
C ASN A 124 -7.07 39.87 -13.96
N TRP A 125 -5.77 40.01 -14.31
CA TRP A 125 -4.96 41.16 -13.88
C TRP A 125 -5.49 42.50 -14.42
N THR A 126 -6.04 42.51 -15.64
CA THR A 126 -6.60 43.72 -16.27
C THR A 126 -8.01 44.11 -15.79
N GLY A 127 -8.58 43.39 -14.81
CA GLY A 127 -9.94 43.57 -14.32
C GLY A 127 -10.16 44.82 -13.45
N GLN A 128 -9.14 45.28 -12.70
CA GLN A 128 -9.08 46.48 -11.85
C GLN A 128 -10.20 46.68 -10.79
N THR A 129 -11.20 45.79 -10.73
CA THR A 129 -12.36 45.92 -9.83
C THR A 129 -12.00 45.98 -8.35
N LEU A 130 -10.93 45.28 -7.94
CA LEU A 130 -10.50 45.27 -6.54
C LEU A 130 -9.83 46.59 -6.11
N ASP A 131 -9.27 47.36 -7.05
CA ASP A 131 -8.63 48.65 -6.75
C ASP A 131 -9.66 49.75 -6.43
N ASP A 132 -10.90 49.60 -6.90
CA ASP A 132 -11.99 50.58 -6.72
C ASP A 132 -12.76 50.43 -5.39
N VAL A 133 -12.61 49.29 -4.69
CA VAL A 133 -13.36 49.01 -3.45
C VAL A 133 -12.53 49.35 -2.21
N LYS A 134 -12.92 50.40 -1.48
CA LYS A 134 -12.17 50.95 -0.33
C LYS A 134 -12.24 50.11 0.96
N ASP A 135 -13.23 49.23 1.10
CA ASP A 135 -13.51 48.49 2.34
C ASP A 135 -13.10 47.01 2.31
N LEU A 136 -12.27 46.60 1.34
CA LEU A 136 -11.82 45.21 1.21
C LEU A 136 -10.31 45.06 1.43
N THR A 137 -9.92 44.23 2.39
CA THR A 137 -8.53 43.79 2.53
C THR A 137 -8.25 42.68 1.51
N TYR A 138 -7.55 43.00 0.43
CA TYR A 138 -7.12 42.04 -0.59
C TYR A 138 -5.58 42.01 -0.72
N SER A 139 -5.05 40.92 -1.25
CA SER A 139 -3.63 40.74 -1.58
C SER A 139 -3.40 40.78 -3.09
N ASP A 140 -2.15 40.97 -3.53
CA ASP A 140 -1.81 40.97 -4.97
C ASP A 140 -2.15 39.65 -5.69
N ILE A 141 -2.29 38.56 -4.95
CA ILE A 141 -2.69 37.25 -5.49
C ILE A 141 -4.18 37.22 -5.80
N ASP A 142 -4.99 37.95 -5.05
CA ASP A 142 -6.44 38.01 -5.25
C ASP A 142 -6.79 38.74 -6.56
N LYS A 143 -5.88 39.60 -7.05
CA LYS A 143 -5.97 40.25 -8.38
C LYS A 143 -5.92 39.24 -9.54
N LEU A 144 -5.37 38.05 -9.31
CA LEU A 144 -5.28 36.96 -10.30
C LEU A 144 -6.54 36.09 -10.31
N SER A 145 -7.49 36.31 -9.39
CA SER A 145 -8.73 35.55 -9.29
C SER A 145 -9.86 36.16 -10.12
N ILE A 146 -10.93 35.39 -10.30
CA ILE A 146 -12.19 35.86 -10.90
C ILE A 146 -12.79 37.05 -10.15
N SER A 147 -12.44 37.21 -8.87
CA SER A 147 -12.86 38.32 -8.01
C SER A 147 -12.43 39.70 -8.51
N ASN A 148 -11.38 39.79 -9.35
CA ASN A 148 -10.94 41.06 -9.95
C ASN A 148 -11.73 41.44 -11.21
N VAL A 149 -12.60 40.57 -11.71
CA VAL A 149 -13.34 40.77 -12.97
C VAL A 149 -14.68 41.50 -12.70
N PRO A 150 -14.96 42.62 -13.39
CA PRO A 150 -16.14 43.42 -13.11
C PRO A 150 -17.43 42.73 -13.60
N PRO A 151 -18.56 42.88 -12.87
CA PRO A 151 -19.83 42.25 -13.22
C PRO A 151 -20.33 42.76 -14.58
N GLY A 152 -20.81 41.83 -15.42
CA GLY A 152 -21.29 42.14 -16.78
C GLY A 152 -20.22 42.23 -17.86
N SER A 153 -18.95 41.98 -17.54
CA SER A 153 -17.86 42.03 -18.53
C SER A 153 -17.76 40.77 -19.41
N LEU A 154 -17.34 40.97 -20.67
CA LEU A 154 -17.09 39.86 -21.62
C LEU A 154 -15.93 38.95 -21.19
N ARG A 155 -15.14 39.33 -20.17
CA ARG A 155 -14.02 38.54 -19.62
C ARG A 155 -14.48 37.22 -19.00
N PHE A 156 -15.72 37.13 -18.51
CA PHE A 156 -16.30 35.87 -18.03
C PHE A 156 -16.41 34.81 -19.12
N ILE A 157 -16.54 35.20 -20.39
CA ILE A 157 -16.57 34.27 -21.51
C ILE A 157 -15.23 33.51 -21.60
N ALA A 158 -14.10 34.17 -21.33
CA ALA A 158 -12.79 33.52 -21.32
C ALA A 158 -12.71 32.41 -20.26
N HIS A 159 -13.28 32.64 -19.07
CA HIS A 159 -13.38 31.61 -18.01
C HIS A 159 -14.26 30.43 -18.41
N ILE A 160 -15.41 30.70 -19.04
CA ILE A 160 -16.32 29.65 -19.52
C ILE A 160 -15.64 28.81 -20.61
N VAL A 161 -15.03 29.46 -21.61
CA VAL A 161 -14.29 28.78 -22.68
C VAL A 161 -13.13 27.95 -22.12
N MET A 162 -12.36 28.51 -21.18
CA MET A 162 -11.29 27.79 -20.50
C MET A 162 -11.80 26.57 -19.72
N ALA A 163 -12.95 26.67 -19.05
CA ALA A 163 -13.55 25.54 -18.37
C ALA A 163 -13.91 24.40 -19.35
N TYR A 164 -14.47 24.71 -20.52
CA TYR A 164 -14.73 23.72 -21.57
C TYR A 164 -13.43 23.10 -22.11
N ILE A 165 -12.39 23.90 -22.35
CA ILE A 165 -11.09 23.39 -22.82
C ILE A 165 -10.47 22.44 -21.78
N VAL A 166 -10.46 22.84 -20.51
CA VAL A 166 -9.91 22.04 -19.40
C VAL A 166 -10.68 20.73 -19.24
N THR A 167 -12.01 20.76 -19.27
CA THR A 167 -12.84 19.56 -19.14
C THR A 167 -12.66 18.62 -20.33
N LEU A 168 -12.72 19.11 -21.57
CA LEU A 168 -12.52 18.29 -22.76
C LEU A 168 -11.11 17.68 -22.80
N TRP A 169 -10.07 18.46 -22.49
CA TRP A 169 -8.69 17.97 -22.43
C TRP A 169 -8.54 16.88 -21.36
N THR A 170 -9.06 17.12 -20.17
CA THR A 170 -8.99 16.16 -19.06
C THR A 170 -9.71 14.86 -19.42
N CYS A 171 -10.93 14.94 -19.95
CA CYS A 171 -11.68 13.77 -20.42
C CYS A 171 -10.94 13.00 -21.52
N TYR A 172 -10.33 13.71 -22.49
CA TYR A 172 -9.54 13.10 -23.55
C TYR A 172 -8.32 12.33 -23.01
N VAL A 173 -7.52 12.97 -22.15
CA VAL A 173 -6.33 12.36 -21.56
C VAL A 173 -6.72 11.16 -20.68
N LEU A 174 -7.79 11.26 -19.90
CA LEU A 174 -8.31 10.17 -19.09
C LEU A 174 -8.77 8.99 -19.96
N TYR A 175 -9.51 9.25 -21.03
CA TYR A 175 -9.95 8.21 -21.97
C TYR A 175 -8.76 7.46 -22.56
N LYS A 176 -7.73 8.20 -23.01
CA LYS A 176 -6.52 7.59 -23.57
C LYS A 176 -5.70 6.81 -22.56
N GLU A 177 -5.54 7.31 -21.34
CA GLU A 177 -4.82 6.56 -20.31
C GLU A 177 -5.61 5.32 -19.87
N TYR A 178 -6.94 5.39 -19.82
CA TYR A 178 -7.80 4.25 -19.51
C TYR A 178 -7.68 3.12 -20.55
N GLU A 179 -7.65 3.48 -21.84
CA GLU A 179 -7.38 2.55 -22.94
C GLU A 179 -6.02 1.85 -22.76
N ILE A 180 -4.96 2.62 -22.46
CA ILE A 180 -3.61 2.10 -22.23
C ILE A 180 -3.56 1.15 -21.03
N ILE A 181 -4.16 1.53 -19.89
CA ILE A 181 -4.19 0.72 -18.67
C ILE A 181 -4.98 -0.57 -18.91
N THR A 182 -6.09 -0.50 -19.62
CA THR A 182 -6.91 -1.68 -19.95
C THR A 182 -6.11 -2.68 -20.78
N ASN A 183 -5.43 -2.21 -21.83
CA ASN A 183 -4.57 -3.06 -22.66
C ASN A 183 -3.44 -3.70 -21.86
N LYS A 184 -2.78 -2.94 -20.98
CA LYS A 184 -1.72 -3.47 -20.11
C LYS A 184 -2.24 -4.49 -19.11
N ARG A 185 -3.40 -4.23 -18.52
CA ARG A 185 -4.04 -5.17 -17.60
C ARG A 185 -4.40 -6.47 -18.30
N LEU A 186 -4.95 -6.41 -19.51
CA LEU A 186 -5.26 -7.60 -20.30
C LEU A 186 -4.00 -8.39 -20.66
N HIS A 187 -2.95 -7.72 -21.12
CA HIS A 187 -1.66 -8.35 -21.41
C HIS A 187 -1.06 -9.00 -20.16
N PHE A 188 -1.06 -8.29 -19.03
CA PHE A 188 -0.55 -8.80 -17.76
C PHE A 188 -1.32 -10.04 -17.28
N LEU A 189 -2.65 -10.00 -17.30
CA LEU A 189 -3.50 -11.14 -16.93
C LEU A 189 -3.28 -12.37 -17.83
N ALA A 190 -2.95 -12.15 -19.11
CA ALA A 190 -2.61 -13.22 -20.04
C ALA A 190 -1.22 -13.82 -19.76
N SER A 191 -0.24 -12.98 -19.39
CA SER A 191 1.14 -13.41 -19.09
C SER A 191 1.35 -13.95 -17.67
N GLU A 192 0.45 -13.67 -16.73
CA GLU A 192 0.61 -14.00 -15.33
C GLU A 192 0.71 -15.52 -15.11
N SER A 193 1.63 -15.92 -14.22
CA SER A 193 1.78 -17.31 -13.78
C SER A 193 0.50 -17.86 -13.13
N ARG A 194 0.39 -19.19 -13.03
CA ARG A 194 -0.74 -19.84 -12.37
C ARG A 194 -0.70 -19.50 -10.88
N ARG A 195 -1.75 -18.86 -10.40
CA ARG A 195 -1.97 -18.52 -8.99
C ARG A 195 -3.33 -19.05 -8.53
N PRO A 196 -3.50 -19.40 -7.24
CA PRO A 196 -4.74 -20.00 -6.75
C PRO A 196 -5.96 -19.07 -6.89
N ASP A 197 -5.78 -17.75 -6.87
CA ASP A 197 -6.85 -16.76 -7.07
C ASP A 197 -7.55 -16.88 -8.44
N GLN A 198 -6.87 -17.46 -9.44
CA GLN A 198 -7.43 -17.69 -10.78
C GLN A 198 -8.34 -18.92 -10.86
N PHE A 199 -8.36 -19.77 -9.84
CA PHE A 199 -9.09 -21.05 -9.83
C PHE A 199 -10.10 -21.15 -8.69
N THR A 200 -9.96 -20.32 -7.67
CA THR A 200 -10.80 -20.34 -6.46
C THR A 200 -11.81 -19.20 -6.47
N VAL A 201 -13.04 -19.49 -6.03
CA VAL A 201 -14.12 -18.50 -5.81
C VAL A 201 -14.49 -18.50 -4.34
N LEU A 202 -14.70 -17.31 -3.78
CA LEU A 202 -15.28 -17.17 -2.46
C LEU A 202 -16.81 -17.19 -2.56
N VAL A 203 -17.42 -18.23 -2.01
CA VAL A 203 -18.87 -18.36 -1.84
C VAL A 203 -19.23 -17.86 -0.44
N ARG A 204 -20.21 -16.97 -0.34
CA ARG A 204 -20.67 -16.37 0.92
C ARG A 204 -22.17 -16.56 1.05
N ASN A 205 -22.66 -16.54 2.29
CA ASN A 205 -24.07 -16.68 2.65
C ASN A 205 -24.65 -18.00 2.13
N VAL A 206 -23.98 -19.11 2.44
CA VAL A 206 -24.55 -20.45 2.21
C VAL A 206 -25.81 -20.58 3.08
N PRO A 207 -26.97 -20.94 2.51
CA PRO A 207 -28.20 -21.08 3.30
C PRO A 207 -28.01 -22.17 4.38
N PRO A 208 -28.54 -21.95 5.59
CA PRO A 208 -28.47 -22.95 6.64
C PRO A 208 -29.49 -24.06 6.36
N ASP A 209 -29.00 -25.30 6.25
CA ASP A 209 -29.83 -26.49 6.18
C ASP A 209 -29.78 -27.26 7.51
N LEU A 210 -30.90 -27.89 7.86
CA LEU A 210 -31.04 -28.65 9.12
C LEU A 210 -30.37 -30.03 9.05
N ASP A 211 -30.30 -30.60 7.86
CA ASP A 211 -29.88 -32.00 7.64
C ASP A 211 -28.44 -32.12 7.13
N GLU A 212 -27.89 -31.08 6.49
CA GLU A 212 -26.57 -31.08 5.86
C GLU A 212 -25.63 -30.06 6.50
N SER A 213 -24.35 -30.41 6.66
CA SER A 213 -23.33 -29.43 7.04
C SER A 213 -23.04 -28.47 5.88
N VAL A 214 -22.48 -27.28 6.19
CA VAL A 214 -22.08 -26.29 5.16
C VAL A 214 -21.12 -26.92 4.12
N SER A 215 -20.28 -27.87 4.56
CA SER A 215 -19.34 -28.58 3.69
C SER A 215 -20.07 -29.46 2.67
N GLU A 216 -21.00 -30.30 3.16
CA GLU A 216 -21.79 -31.21 2.33
C GLU A 216 -22.73 -30.44 1.40
N HIS A 217 -23.38 -29.39 1.90
CA HIS A 217 -24.25 -28.54 1.08
C HIS A 217 -23.49 -27.91 -0.09
N VAL A 218 -22.31 -27.36 0.17
CA VAL A 218 -21.45 -26.79 -0.88
C VAL A 218 -21.02 -27.88 -1.86
N GLU A 219 -20.58 -29.03 -1.37
CA GLU A 219 -20.18 -30.14 -2.24
C GLU A 219 -21.34 -30.61 -3.12
N HIS A 220 -22.51 -30.87 -2.54
CA HIS A 220 -23.71 -31.30 -3.25
C HIS A 220 -24.11 -30.27 -4.32
N PHE A 221 -24.21 -28.99 -3.96
CA PHE A 221 -24.55 -27.92 -4.90
C PHE A 221 -23.59 -27.85 -6.10
N PHE A 222 -22.27 -27.90 -5.86
CA PHE A 222 -21.28 -27.78 -6.93
C PHE A 222 -21.09 -29.07 -7.72
N CYS A 223 -21.29 -30.24 -7.12
CA CYS A 223 -21.30 -31.52 -7.84
C CYS A 223 -22.51 -31.65 -8.77
N VAL A 224 -23.70 -31.18 -8.34
CA VAL A 224 -24.90 -31.21 -9.17
C VAL A 224 -24.85 -30.18 -10.29
N ASN A 225 -24.49 -28.93 -9.98
CA ASN A 225 -24.51 -27.83 -10.97
C ASN A 225 -23.25 -27.78 -11.85
N HIS A 226 -22.11 -28.28 -11.37
CA HIS A 226 -20.81 -28.18 -12.03
C HIS A 226 -19.98 -29.50 -11.95
N PRO A 227 -20.52 -30.67 -12.35
CA PRO A 227 -19.95 -32.00 -12.09
C PRO A 227 -18.53 -32.19 -12.64
N ASN A 228 -18.24 -31.68 -13.84
CA ASN A 228 -16.95 -31.89 -14.49
C ASN A 228 -15.89 -30.84 -14.12
N HIS A 229 -16.23 -29.86 -13.28
CA HIS A 229 -15.44 -28.64 -13.10
C HIS A 229 -15.03 -28.41 -11.65
N TYR A 230 -15.88 -28.82 -10.70
CA TYR A 230 -15.59 -28.82 -9.29
C TYR A 230 -14.33 -29.67 -9.00
N LEU A 231 -13.44 -29.12 -8.18
CA LEU A 231 -12.21 -29.79 -7.75
C LEU A 231 -12.24 -30.10 -6.25
N MET A 232 -12.41 -29.06 -5.43
CA MET A 232 -12.48 -29.17 -3.98
C MET A 232 -13.07 -27.87 -3.41
N HIS A 233 -13.51 -27.92 -2.16
CA HIS A 233 -13.83 -26.73 -1.39
C HIS A 233 -13.09 -26.72 -0.06
N GLN A 234 -12.90 -25.52 0.49
CA GLN A 234 -12.37 -25.30 1.83
C GLN A 234 -13.36 -24.42 2.58
N VAL A 235 -13.99 -24.97 3.61
CA VAL A 235 -14.91 -24.22 4.48
C VAL A 235 -14.13 -23.24 5.34
N ILE A 236 -14.75 -22.09 5.63
CA ILE A 236 -14.18 -21.04 6.47
C ILE A 236 -14.62 -21.26 7.92
N TYR A 237 -13.65 -21.25 8.83
CA TYR A 237 -13.87 -21.37 10.27
C TYR A 237 -13.62 -20.05 10.97
N ASN A 238 -14.39 -19.77 12.03
CA ASN A 238 -14.16 -18.65 12.92
C ASN A 238 -12.96 -18.94 13.84
N ALA A 239 -11.77 -18.62 13.34
CA ALA A 239 -10.51 -18.84 14.03
C ALA A 239 -9.96 -17.57 14.71
N ASN A 240 -10.81 -16.58 15.06
CA ASN A 240 -10.35 -15.28 15.58
C ASN A 240 -9.56 -15.42 16.89
N LYS A 241 -10.04 -16.25 17.82
CA LYS A 241 -9.33 -16.54 19.09
C LYS A 241 -8.04 -17.33 18.86
N LEU A 242 -8.06 -18.29 17.93
CA LEU A 242 -6.86 -19.03 17.55
C LEU A 242 -5.80 -18.10 16.93
N ALA A 243 -6.20 -17.19 16.05
CA ALA A 243 -5.33 -16.21 15.43
C ALA A 243 -4.68 -15.28 16.48
N SER A 244 -5.44 -14.81 17.47
CA SER A 244 -4.91 -13.97 18.54
C SER A 244 -3.93 -14.73 19.44
N LEU A 245 -4.16 -16.02 19.72
CA LEU A 245 -3.21 -16.88 20.44
C LEU A 245 -1.91 -17.09 19.65
N VAL A 246 -1.99 -17.34 18.34
CA VAL A 246 -0.81 -17.47 17.47
C VAL A 246 -0.01 -16.16 17.43
N GLU A 247 -0.68 -15.01 17.39
CA GLU A 247 -0.03 -13.70 17.44
C GLU A 247 0.62 -13.44 18.81
N LYS A 248 -0.09 -13.75 19.92
CA LYS A 248 0.46 -13.69 21.28
C LYS A 248 1.72 -14.54 21.39
N LYS A 249 1.69 -15.79 20.90
CA LYS A 249 2.83 -16.70 20.87
C LYS A 249 4.02 -16.13 20.11
N LYS A 250 3.81 -15.53 18.92
CA LYS A 250 4.88 -14.86 18.16
C LYS A 250 5.49 -13.70 18.95
N SER A 251 4.66 -12.91 19.63
CA SER A 251 5.13 -11.81 20.49
C SER A 251 5.97 -12.33 21.66
N LEU A 252 5.51 -13.37 22.37
CA LEU A 252 6.26 -14.01 23.46
C LEU A 252 7.59 -14.59 22.99
N LEU A 253 7.62 -15.22 21.80
CA LEU A 253 8.86 -15.72 21.19
C LEU A 253 9.84 -14.60 20.87
N ASN A 254 9.37 -13.44 20.40
CA ASN A 254 10.22 -12.27 20.17
C ASN A 254 10.83 -11.76 21.47
N TRP A 255 10.03 -11.66 22.54
CA TRP A 255 10.53 -11.26 23.87
C TRP A 255 11.53 -12.27 24.43
N ARG A 256 11.24 -13.57 24.33
CA ARG A 256 12.16 -14.62 24.73
C ARG A 256 13.50 -14.50 23.98
N THR A 257 13.45 -14.37 22.66
CA THR A 257 14.65 -14.17 21.82
C THR A 257 15.44 -12.93 22.26
N TYR A 258 14.75 -11.83 22.57
CA TYR A 258 15.39 -10.61 23.09
C TYR A 258 16.14 -10.84 24.41
N TYR A 259 15.52 -11.52 25.37
CA TYR A 259 16.13 -11.83 26.66
C TYR A 259 17.27 -12.86 26.55
N GLU A 260 17.12 -13.87 25.70
CA GLU A 260 18.19 -14.84 25.38
C GLU A 260 19.40 -14.12 24.78
N THR A 261 19.18 -13.27 23.76
CA THR A 261 20.25 -12.47 23.14
C THR A 261 20.94 -11.55 24.16
N ARG A 262 20.17 -10.98 25.09
CA ARG A 262 20.71 -10.13 26.16
C ARG A 262 21.58 -10.94 27.14
N TYR A 263 21.17 -12.16 27.47
CA TYR A 263 21.92 -13.07 28.33
C TYR A 263 23.19 -13.58 27.65
N GLU A 264 23.12 -13.98 26.38
CA GLU A 264 24.28 -14.37 25.58
C GLU A 264 25.34 -13.27 25.52
N ARG A 265 24.93 -12.01 25.44
CA ARG A 265 25.84 -10.86 25.44
C ARG A 265 26.51 -10.63 26.81
N ASN A 266 25.84 -10.93 27.91
CA ASN A 266 26.39 -10.78 29.26
C ASN A 266 25.92 -11.92 30.20
N PRO A 267 26.61 -13.07 30.20
CA PRO A 267 26.17 -14.25 30.95
C PRO A 267 26.22 -14.11 32.48
N LYS A 268 26.86 -13.05 33.00
CA LYS A 268 27.06 -12.86 34.44
C LYS A 268 25.76 -12.62 35.20
N ASN A 269 24.79 -11.97 34.57
CA ASN A 269 23.52 -11.61 35.20
C ASN A 269 22.36 -12.15 34.37
N ARG A 270 21.53 -13.00 34.97
CA ARG A 270 20.32 -13.51 34.31
C ARG A 270 19.27 -12.39 34.22
N PRO A 271 18.63 -12.18 33.06
CA PRO A 271 17.67 -11.09 32.90
C PRO A 271 16.41 -11.36 33.71
N MET A 272 16.04 -10.41 34.57
CA MET A 272 14.83 -10.45 35.37
C MET A 272 13.74 -9.60 34.74
N THR A 273 12.49 -10.04 34.83
CA THR A 273 11.29 -9.29 34.45
C THR A 273 10.33 -9.23 35.63
N LYS A 274 9.43 -8.24 35.64
CA LYS A 274 8.33 -8.18 36.62
C LYS A 274 7.05 -8.69 36.00
N THR A 275 6.23 -9.38 36.78
CA THR A 275 5.00 -10.05 36.30
C THR A 275 3.81 -9.14 36.07
N GLY A 276 3.79 -7.93 36.63
CA GLY A 276 2.64 -7.02 36.58
C GLY A 276 2.59 -6.11 35.36
N PHE A 277 1.72 -5.10 35.43
CA PHE A 277 1.38 -4.22 34.30
C PHE A 277 2.63 -3.58 33.68
N TRP A 278 2.85 -3.86 32.39
CA TRP A 278 4.00 -3.39 31.60
C TRP A 278 5.38 -3.67 32.20
N GLY A 279 5.50 -4.65 33.11
CA GLY A 279 6.74 -4.96 33.81
C GLY A 279 7.13 -3.91 34.87
N LEU A 280 6.19 -3.06 35.32
CA LEU A 280 6.45 -2.01 36.32
C LEU A 280 6.21 -2.48 37.76
N CYS A 281 5.16 -3.27 37.97
CA CYS A 281 4.75 -3.78 39.28
C CYS A 281 4.86 -5.31 39.34
N GLY A 282 4.91 -5.89 40.53
CA GLY A 282 4.92 -7.35 40.74
C GLY A 282 6.28 -7.92 41.13
N GLU A 283 6.29 -9.24 41.34
CA GLU A 283 7.47 -10.02 41.72
C GLU A 283 8.50 -10.06 40.58
N SER A 284 9.78 -9.97 40.95
CA SER A 284 10.88 -10.07 40.00
C SER A 284 11.18 -11.54 39.75
N VAL A 285 10.85 -12.02 38.56
CA VAL A 285 11.07 -13.40 38.12
C VAL A 285 12.09 -13.44 37.00
N ASP A 286 12.64 -14.63 36.75
CA ASP A 286 13.50 -14.84 35.60
C ASP A 286 12.73 -14.66 34.29
N ALA A 287 13.21 -13.77 33.41
CA ALA A 287 12.52 -13.48 32.16
C ALA A 287 12.49 -14.71 31.25
N ILE A 288 13.59 -15.44 31.10
CA ILE A 288 13.69 -16.55 30.15
C ILE A 288 12.77 -17.69 30.58
N ASP A 289 12.80 -18.06 31.86
CA ASP A 289 11.94 -19.13 32.38
C ASP A 289 10.47 -18.71 32.35
N TYR A 290 10.16 -17.46 32.71
CA TYR A 290 8.80 -16.91 32.65
C TYR A 290 8.22 -16.97 31.24
N TYR A 291 8.91 -16.42 30.23
CA TYR A 291 8.44 -16.47 28.85
C TYR A 291 8.39 -17.90 28.32
N THR A 292 9.30 -18.79 28.75
CA THR A 292 9.26 -20.21 28.37
C THR A 292 8.02 -20.90 28.93
N ALA A 293 7.66 -20.64 30.18
CA ALA A 293 6.44 -21.17 30.80
C ALA A 293 5.17 -20.61 30.12
N GLU A 294 5.12 -19.31 29.86
CA GLU A 294 3.98 -18.66 29.21
C GLU A 294 3.80 -19.13 27.75
N ILE A 295 4.91 -19.38 27.03
CA ILE A 295 4.87 -19.99 25.69
C ILE A 295 4.30 -21.40 25.77
N LYS A 296 4.74 -22.24 26.72
CA LYS A 296 4.19 -23.60 26.90
C LYS A 296 2.69 -23.56 27.15
N LYS A 297 2.24 -22.71 28.08
CA LYS A 297 0.81 -22.49 28.35
C LYS A 297 0.05 -22.03 27.11
N THR A 298 0.58 -21.07 26.36
CA THR A 298 -0.05 -20.57 25.13
C THR A 298 -0.11 -21.64 24.05
N VAL A 299 0.88 -22.53 23.96
CA VAL A 299 0.89 -23.67 23.01
C VAL A 299 -0.18 -24.71 23.38
N GLU A 300 -0.36 -25.01 24.66
CA GLU A 300 -1.43 -25.88 25.14
C GLU A 300 -2.82 -25.28 24.86
N GLU A 301 -3.00 -23.99 25.14
CA GLU A 301 -4.22 -23.24 24.80
C GLU A 301 -4.47 -23.21 23.28
N GLU A 302 -3.44 -22.96 22.47
CA GLU A 302 -3.51 -22.97 21.01
C GLU A 302 -3.94 -24.34 20.49
N ALA A 303 -3.37 -25.43 21.02
CA ALA A 303 -3.71 -26.79 20.63
C ALA A 303 -5.17 -27.13 20.98
N ALA A 304 -5.60 -26.81 22.20
CA ALA A 304 -6.97 -27.02 22.64
C ALA A 304 -7.98 -26.19 21.84
N GLU A 305 -7.69 -24.92 21.54
CA GLU A 305 -8.56 -24.09 20.71
C GLU A 305 -8.57 -24.54 19.25
N ARG A 306 -7.44 -25.04 18.72
CA ARG A 306 -7.40 -25.61 17.37
C ARG A 306 -8.29 -26.84 17.24
N GLU A 307 -8.26 -27.73 18.23
CA GLU A 307 -9.15 -28.89 18.26
C GLU A 307 -10.62 -28.46 18.34
N LYS A 308 -10.95 -27.51 19.22
CA LYS A 308 -12.30 -26.94 19.34
C LYS A 308 -12.82 -26.35 18.03
N VAL A 309 -12.01 -25.54 17.32
CA VAL A 309 -12.42 -24.91 16.06
C VAL A 309 -12.70 -25.94 14.97
N VAL A 310 -11.99 -27.07 14.97
CA VAL A 310 -12.20 -28.15 14.00
C VAL A 310 -13.42 -29.01 14.38
N SER A 311 -13.65 -29.24 15.67
CA SER A 311 -14.75 -30.10 16.15
C SER A 311 -16.09 -29.39 16.29
N ASP A 312 -16.10 -28.08 16.59
CA ASP A 312 -17.32 -27.34 16.89
C ASP A 312 -18.05 -26.90 15.61
N PRO A 313 -19.27 -27.40 15.35
CA PRO A 313 -20.05 -26.97 14.18
C PRO A 313 -20.42 -25.48 14.25
N LYS A 314 -20.48 -24.86 15.43
CA LYS A 314 -20.77 -23.42 15.57
C LYS A 314 -19.60 -22.53 15.14
N ALA A 315 -18.39 -23.09 15.07
CA ALA A 315 -17.23 -22.37 14.55
C ALA A 315 -17.27 -22.27 13.03
N ILE A 316 -18.11 -23.04 12.34
CA ILE A 316 -18.24 -23.02 10.89
C ILE A 316 -18.98 -21.75 10.46
N VAL A 317 -18.36 -20.96 9.60
CA VAL A 317 -18.98 -19.79 8.98
C VAL A 317 -19.70 -20.25 7.71
N PRO A 318 -20.90 -19.72 7.37
CA PRO A 318 -21.62 -20.04 6.12
C PRO A 318 -20.93 -19.43 4.88
N ALA A 319 -19.66 -19.78 4.67
CA ALA A 319 -18.83 -19.33 3.57
C ALA A 319 -17.74 -20.38 3.28
N ALA A 320 -17.37 -20.52 2.00
CA ALA A 320 -16.36 -21.48 1.56
C ALA A 320 -15.58 -20.95 0.36
N PHE A 321 -14.32 -21.38 0.26
CA PHE A 321 -13.51 -21.24 -0.94
C PHE A 321 -13.69 -22.46 -1.83
N VAL A 322 -14.27 -22.29 -3.01
CA VAL A 322 -14.52 -23.37 -3.96
C VAL A 322 -13.52 -23.27 -5.09
N SER A 323 -12.78 -24.34 -5.35
CA SER A 323 -11.75 -24.40 -6.39
C SER A 323 -12.21 -25.24 -7.58
N PHE A 324 -11.85 -24.78 -8.78
CA PHE A 324 -12.21 -25.39 -10.05
C PHE A 324 -10.97 -25.87 -10.82
N LYS A 325 -11.16 -26.82 -11.72
CA LYS A 325 -10.08 -27.39 -12.56
C LYS A 325 -9.54 -26.39 -13.61
N SER A 326 -10.35 -25.42 -14.05
CA SER A 326 -9.99 -24.45 -15.09
C SER A 326 -10.40 -23.01 -14.73
N ARG A 327 -9.60 -22.04 -15.19
CA ARG A 327 -9.87 -20.59 -15.03
C ARG A 327 -11.18 -20.17 -15.69
N TRP A 328 -11.47 -20.74 -16.85
CA TRP A 328 -12.70 -20.41 -17.60
C TRP A 328 -13.95 -20.85 -16.84
N GLN A 329 -13.89 -22.03 -16.20
CA GLN A 329 -14.98 -22.60 -15.42
C GLN A 329 -15.22 -21.80 -14.14
N GLN A 330 -14.15 -21.40 -13.45
CA GLN A 330 -14.23 -20.48 -12.32
C GLN A 330 -14.94 -19.17 -12.71
N LEU A 331 -14.55 -18.56 -13.82
CA LEU A 331 -15.16 -17.32 -14.29
C LEU A 331 -16.64 -17.49 -14.66
N PHE A 332 -16.99 -18.63 -15.25
CA PHE A 332 -18.37 -18.97 -15.61
C PHE A 332 -19.26 -19.12 -14.36
N ALA A 333 -18.81 -19.88 -13.37
CA ALA A 333 -19.50 -20.05 -12.09
C ALA A 333 -19.68 -18.70 -11.37
N LEU A 334 -18.67 -17.83 -11.38
CA LEU A 334 -18.73 -16.50 -10.78
C LEU A 334 -19.73 -15.57 -11.47
N LYS A 335 -19.90 -15.67 -12.79
CA LYS A 335 -20.87 -14.86 -13.55
C LYS A 335 -22.31 -15.36 -13.36
N LEU A 336 -22.53 -16.67 -13.44
CA LEU A 336 -23.86 -17.26 -13.30
C LEU A 336 -24.43 -17.09 -11.88
N ASN A 337 -23.63 -17.37 -10.85
CA ASN A 337 -24.11 -17.28 -9.47
C ASN A 337 -24.41 -15.84 -9.04
N LYS A 338 -23.77 -14.83 -9.64
CA LYS A 338 -24.16 -13.43 -9.42
C LYS A 338 -25.57 -13.13 -9.94
N GLN A 339 -25.98 -13.73 -11.06
CA GLN A 339 -27.33 -13.57 -11.60
C GLN A 339 -28.36 -14.38 -10.79
N ALA A 340 -28.01 -15.60 -10.37
CA ALA A 340 -28.88 -16.41 -9.52
C ALA A 340 -29.11 -15.76 -8.14
N ILE A 341 -28.07 -15.22 -7.49
CA ILE A 341 -28.19 -14.56 -6.19
C ILE A 341 -29.00 -13.24 -6.27
N GLN A 342 -29.00 -12.54 -7.41
CA GLN A 342 -29.87 -11.37 -7.62
C GLN A 342 -31.33 -11.71 -7.92
N LEU A 343 -31.62 -12.93 -8.38
CA LEU A 343 -32.99 -13.37 -8.68
C LEU A 343 -33.72 -13.98 -7.48
N PHE A 344 -32.99 -14.29 -6.41
CA PHE A 344 -33.53 -14.84 -5.14
C PHE A 344 -33.44 -13.85 -3.96
N GLY A 345 -33.05 -12.60 -4.21
CA GLY A 345 -32.98 -11.53 -3.20
C GLY A 345 -34.20 -10.62 -3.23
#